data_AF-A0A820AXQ6-F1
#
_entry.id   AF-A0A820AXQ6-F1
#
_cell.length_a   1.000
_cell.length_b   1.000
_cell.length_c   1.000
_cell.angle_alpha   90.00
_cell.angle_beta   90.00
_cell.angle_gamma   90.00
#
_symmetry.space_group_name_H-M   'P 1'
#
loop_
_entity.id
_entity.type
_entity.pdbx_description
1 polymer ?
#
loop_
_entity_poly.entity_id
_entity_poly.type
_entity_poly.pdbx_seq_one_letter_code
_entity_poly.pdbx_strand_id
1 'polypeptide(L)'
;MPSLWAEVISPKIKTLLGKKMDNDIYNKQNQQLHPQDILKNQAEKWQISLTSEQFARKLDETDPLQHTRNEFYVPKIGTLPHGEFIDAADKSHTDPDKDCIYFCGHSLGLQPKRVRKSIDNWLKDWAELGVRGHVHGTNPFAKCDYPCIPALKTLLGAKDNEVGVMNQLSSNIHFMMISFYRPTKERFKILYEDRAFPSDGYAIHSQIRFHGYDPTEAAILLKPRENETYIRTEDILELLKEQGQSIALVLLSGIQFYTGQFFDIKTITHASQQQGCVAGWDLAHA
;
A
#
# COMPACT_ATOMS: atom_id res chain seq x y z
N MET A 1 16.23 25.17 8.63
CA MET A 1 15.95 25.58 7.24
C MET A 1 14.80 24.72 6.74
N PRO A 2 13.72 25.28 6.18
CA PRO A 2 12.70 24.47 5.53
C PRO A 2 13.34 23.85 4.29
N SER A 3 13.59 22.56 4.30
CA SER A 3 14.05 21.83 3.11
C SER A 3 12.96 21.88 2.05
N LEU A 4 13.33 21.90 0.76
CA LEU A 4 12.38 21.82 -0.38
C LEU A 4 11.35 20.68 -0.22
N TRP A 5 11.63 19.66 0.58
CA TRP A 5 10.72 18.56 0.89
C TRP A 5 9.45 18.97 1.64
N ALA A 6 9.50 20.05 2.41
CA ALA A 6 8.30 20.64 2.99
C ALA A 6 7.31 20.94 1.86
N GLU A 7 7.72 21.54 0.74
CA GLU A 7 6.84 21.83 -0.42
C GLU A 7 6.38 20.58 -1.17
N VAL A 8 7.19 19.52 -1.16
CA VAL A 8 6.95 18.26 -1.88
C VAL A 8 5.83 17.44 -1.20
N ILE A 9 5.71 17.45 0.12
CA ILE A 9 4.73 16.60 0.82
C ILE A 9 3.81 17.36 1.79
N SER A 10 4.16 18.55 2.26
CA SER A 10 3.49 19.18 3.40
C SER A 10 2.36 20.17 3.07
N PRO A 11 2.48 21.16 2.15
CA PRO A 11 1.40 22.12 1.93
C PRO A 11 0.16 21.48 1.33
N LYS A 12 0.29 20.65 0.28
CA LYS A 12 -0.88 20.06 -0.39
C LYS A 12 -1.57 18.99 0.46
N ILE A 13 -0.85 18.16 1.23
CA ILE A 13 -1.45 17.22 2.18
C ILE A 13 -2.12 17.96 3.35
N LYS A 14 -1.52 19.03 3.89
CA LYS A 14 -2.19 19.87 4.90
C LYS A 14 -3.42 20.60 4.33
N THR A 15 -3.38 20.98 3.05
CA THR A 15 -4.53 21.59 2.36
C THR A 15 -5.64 20.57 2.12
N LEU A 16 -5.30 19.31 1.87
CA LEU A 16 -6.23 18.18 1.75
C LEU A 16 -6.86 17.78 3.09
N LEU A 17 -6.08 17.84 4.18
CA LEU A 17 -6.55 17.52 5.53
C LEU A 17 -7.24 18.71 6.22
N GLY A 18 -6.99 19.94 5.76
CA GLY A 18 -7.44 21.19 6.40
C GLY A 18 -8.55 21.96 5.68
N LYS A 19 -8.83 21.69 4.41
CA LYS A 19 -10.04 22.21 3.77
C LYS A 19 -11.21 21.31 4.16
N LYS A 20 -12.25 21.88 4.77
CA LYS A 20 -13.60 21.29 4.67
C LYS A 20 -13.84 21.06 3.18
N MET A 21 -13.86 19.80 2.74
CA MET A 21 -14.39 19.44 1.44
C MET A 21 -15.87 19.80 1.49
N ASP A 22 -16.22 20.97 0.96
CA ASP A 22 -17.61 21.36 0.66
C ASP A 22 -18.06 20.62 -0.61
N ASN A 23 -17.85 19.31 -0.62
CA ASN A 23 -18.29 18.39 -1.65
C ASN A 23 -19.33 17.46 -1.03
N ASP A 24 -20.59 17.71 -1.36
CA ASP A 24 -21.75 16.96 -0.88
C ASP A 24 -21.64 15.44 -1.05
N ILE A 25 -20.77 14.94 -1.94
CA ILE A 25 -20.54 13.51 -2.20
C ILE A 25 -19.78 12.82 -1.06
N TYR A 26 -18.88 13.50 -0.35
CA TYR A 26 -17.99 12.90 0.66
C TYR A 26 -18.20 13.45 2.08
N ASN A 27 -19.33 14.12 2.32
CA ASN A 27 -19.69 14.58 3.66
C ASN A 27 -19.88 13.40 4.63
N LYS A 28 -19.73 13.62 5.94
CA LYS A 28 -19.88 12.60 6.99
C LYS A 28 -21.22 11.84 6.93
N GLN A 29 -22.30 12.47 6.44
CA GLN A 29 -23.58 11.81 6.23
C GLN A 29 -23.52 10.69 5.17
N ASN A 30 -22.67 10.84 4.16
CA ASN A 30 -22.47 9.84 3.12
C ASN A 30 -21.51 8.72 3.53
N GLN A 31 -20.69 8.90 4.58
CA GLN A 31 -19.77 7.85 5.04
C GLN A 31 -20.46 6.58 5.52
N GLN A 32 -21.77 6.63 5.78
CA GLN A 32 -22.59 5.47 6.15
C GLN A 32 -23.41 4.88 4.98
N LEU A 33 -23.43 5.55 3.83
CA LEU A 33 -24.17 5.09 2.65
C LEU A 33 -23.29 4.18 1.78
N HIS A 34 -23.93 3.19 1.15
CA HIS A 34 -23.24 2.36 0.16
C HIS A 34 -22.82 3.23 -1.04
N PRO A 35 -21.62 3.04 -1.64
CA PRO A 35 -21.14 3.86 -2.76
C PRO A 35 -22.12 3.96 -3.92
N GLN A 36 -22.85 2.88 -4.20
CA GLN A 36 -23.88 2.88 -5.24
C GLN A 36 -25.02 3.88 -4.95
N ASP A 37 -25.43 4.02 -3.69
CA ASP A 37 -26.51 4.92 -3.31
C ASP A 37 -26.04 6.37 -3.32
N ILE A 38 -24.78 6.61 -2.93
CA ILE A 38 -24.13 7.92 -3.11
C ILE A 38 -24.19 8.35 -4.59
N LEU A 39 -23.80 7.46 -5.51
CA LEU A 39 -23.79 7.76 -6.94
C LEU A 39 -25.21 7.93 -7.51
N LYS A 40 -26.19 7.11 -7.10
CA LYS A 40 -27.60 7.25 -7.49
C LYS A 40 -28.18 8.59 -7.04
N ASN A 41 -28.02 8.94 -5.76
CA ASN A 41 -28.48 10.21 -5.21
C ASN A 41 -27.84 11.39 -5.95
N GLN A 42 -26.56 11.27 -6.31
CA GLN A 42 -25.84 12.30 -7.04
C GLN A 42 -26.33 12.43 -8.50
N ALA A 43 -26.65 11.31 -9.15
CA ALA A 43 -27.23 11.27 -10.50
C ALA A 43 -28.62 11.93 -10.53
N GLU A 44 -29.49 11.61 -9.56
CA GLU A 44 -30.79 12.25 -9.39
C GLU A 44 -30.67 13.76 -9.15
N LYS A 45 -29.79 14.16 -8.22
CA LYS A 45 -29.53 15.58 -7.93
C LYS A 45 -29.06 16.36 -9.15
N TRP A 46 -28.24 15.74 -10.00
CA TRP A 46 -27.76 16.37 -11.23
C TRP A 46 -28.71 16.21 -12.41
N GLN A 47 -29.77 15.40 -12.29
CA GLN A 47 -30.68 15.03 -13.38
C GLN A 47 -29.92 14.46 -14.59
N ILE A 48 -28.89 13.66 -14.34
CA ILE A 48 -28.08 13.00 -15.37
C ILE A 48 -28.17 11.50 -15.16
N SER A 49 -28.28 10.73 -16.24
CA SER A 49 -28.28 9.26 -16.15
C SER A 49 -26.98 8.75 -15.53
N LEU A 50 -27.09 7.90 -14.51
CA LEU A 50 -25.98 7.29 -13.77
C LEU A 50 -24.95 6.60 -14.69
N THR A 51 -25.41 6.01 -15.79
CA THR A 51 -24.58 5.22 -16.72
C THR A 51 -24.08 6.04 -17.92
N SER A 52 -24.33 7.35 -17.95
CA SER A 52 -23.92 8.20 -19.07
C SER A 52 -22.47 8.69 -18.94
N GLU A 53 -21.82 8.93 -20.08
CA GLU A 53 -20.51 9.59 -20.13
C GLU A 53 -20.54 10.98 -19.47
N GLN A 54 -21.64 11.71 -19.63
CA GLN A 54 -21.84 13.03 -19.03
C GLN A 54 -21.74 12.97 -17.50
N PHE A 55 -22.26 11.90 -16.88
CA PHE A 55 -22.17 11.71 -15.43
C PHE A 55 -20.72 11.52 -14.99
N ALA A 56 -19.96 10.67 -15.70
CA ALA A 56 -18.55 10.45 -15.42
C ALA A 56 -17.72 11.76 -15.57
N ARG A 57 -17.94 12.53 -16.64
CA ARG A 57 -17.27 13.83 -16.84
C ARG A 57 -17.57 14.81 -15.71
N LYS A 58 -18.80 14.84 -15.22
CA LYS A 58 -19.18 15.72 -14.11
C LYS A 58 -18.58 15.28 -12.78
N LEU A 59 -18.37 13.98 -12.57
CA LEU A 59 -17.60 13.47 -11.43
C LEU A 59 -16.14 13.94 -11.51
N ASP A 60 -15.50 13.83 -12.68
CA ASP A 60 -14.12 14.32 -12.87
C ASP A 60 -13.98 15.83 -12.62
N GLU A 61 -14.92 16.63 -13.14
CA GLU A 61 -14.93 18.09 -12.98
C GLU A 61 -15.06 18.53 -11.52
N THR A 62 -15.76 17.73 -10.71
CA THR A 62 -16.06 18.02 -9.29
C THR A 62 -15.11 17.30 -8.32
N ASP A 63 -14.21 16.46 -8.82
CA ASP A 63 -13.18 15.81 -8.02
C ASP A 63 -12.16 16.86 -7.51
N PRO A 64 -12.03 17.05 -6.19
CA PRO A 64 -11.08 18.02 -5.63
C PRO A 64 -9.62 17.57 -5.85
N LEU A 65 -9.39 16.30 -6.19
CA LEU A 65 -8.09 15.71 -6.49
C LEU A 65 -7.77 15.67 -7.99
N GLN A 66 -8.64 16.11 -8.90
CA GLN A 66 -8.42 15.99 -10.35
C GLN A 66 -7.06 16.55 -10.81
N HIS A 67 -6.60 17.62 -10.14
CA HIS A 67 -5.34 18.28 -10.44
C HIS A 67 -4.11 17.40 -10.21
N THR A 68 -4.21 16.37 -9.36
CA THR A 68 -3.12 15.45 -9.04
C THR A 68 -2.73 14.57 -10.22
N ARG A 69 -3.65 14.28 -11.15
CA ARG A 69 -3.38 13.56 -12.40
C ARG A 69 -2.23 14.20 -13.18
N ASN A 70 -2.14 15.52 -13.15
CA ASN A 70 -1.10 16.28 -13.86
C ASN A 70 0.29 16.17 -13.23
N GLU A 71 0.41 15.61 -12.03
CA GLU A 71 1.68 15.40 -11.33
C GLU A 71 2.40 14.12 -11.77
N PHE A 72 1.77 13.28 -12.62
CA PHE A 72 2.28 11.99 -13.05
C PHE A 72 2.51 11.92 -14.56
N TYR A 73 3.45 11.10 -14.98
CA TYR A 73 3.57 10.67 -16.37
C TYR A 73 2.61 9.49 -16.61
N VAL A 74 1.56 9.71 -17.41
CA VAL A 74 0.68 8.65 -17.88
C VAL A 74 1.18 8.18 -19.25
N PRO A 75 1.42 6.87 -19.46
CA PRO A 75 1.85 6.36 -20.76
C PRO A 75 0.85 6.69 -21.86
N LYS A 76 1.35 7.02 -23.05
CA LYS A 76 0.53 7.20 -24.24
C LYS A 76 0.24 5.85 -24.86
N ILE A 77 -0.95 5.68 -25.45
CA ILE A 77 -1.33 4.44 -26.12
C ILE A 77 -0.27 4.02 -27.16
N GLY A 78 0.23 4.97 -27.95
CA GLY A 78 1.25 4.71 -28.98
C GLY A 78 2.64 4.35 -28.45
N THR A 79 2.91 4.50 -27.15
CA THR A 79 4.23 4.18 -26.54
C THR A 79 4.30 2.79 -25.94
N LEU A 80 3.17 2.10 -25.80
CA LEU A 80 3.11 0.78 -25.17
C LEU A 80 3.55 -0.33 -26.14
N PRO A 81 4.26 -1.37 -25.67
CA PRO A 81 4.68 -2.48 -26.52
C PRO A 81 3.45 -3.22 -27.09
N HIS A 82 3.46 -3.48 -28.39
CA HIS A 82 2.38 -4.20 -29.07
C HIS A 82 2.66 -5.71 -29.11
N GLY A 83 1.62 -6.52 -28.89
CA GLY A 83 1.63 -7.95 -29.23
C GLY A 83 1.89 -8.94 -28.09
N GLU A 84 2.19 -8.50 -26.86
CA GLU A 84 2.39 -9.44 -25.75
C GLU A 84 1.14 -9.62 -24.86
N PHE A 85 0.36 -8.57 -24.56
CA PHE A 85 -0.87 -8.67 -23.75
C PHE A 85 -1.93 -7.60 -24.06
N ILE A 86 -1.67 -6.79 -25.09
CA ILE A 86 -2.61 -5.83 -25.63
C ILE A 86 -3.16 -6.54 -26.86
N ASP A 87 -4.40 -7.03 -26.82
CA ASP A 87 -5.19 -7.19 -28.05
C ASP A 87 -4.93 -5.89 -28.78
N ALA A 88 -4.20 -5.97 -29.90
CA ALA A 88 -3.82 -4.81 -30.66
C ALA A 88 -5.12 -4.08 -30.93
N ALA A 89 -5.40 -3.06 -30.10
CA ALA A 89 -6.63 -2.31 -30.18
C ALA A 89 -6.60 -1.89 -31.62
N ASP A 90 -7.59 -2.36 -32.39
CA ASP A 90 -7.63 -2.17 -33.82
C ASP A 90 -7.18 -0.73 -34.06
N LYS A 91 -6.05 -0.55 -34.76
CA LYS A 91 -5.42 0.77 -34.90
C LYS A 91 -6.40 1.75 -35.56
N SER A 92 -7.50 1.25 -36.14
CA SER A 92 -8.64 2.01 -36.63
C SER A 92 -9.46 2.72 -35.53
N HIS A 93 -9.31 2.36 -34.25
CA HIS A 93 -10.19 2.79 -33.15
C HIS A 93 -9.48 3.41 -31.93
N THR A 94 -8.15 3.57 -31.95
CA THR A 94 -7.43 4.23 -30.85
C THR A 94 -6.53 5.36 -31.33
N ASP A 95 -6.58 6.48 -30.60
CA ASP A 95 -5.74 7.65 -30.86
C ASP A 95 -4.39 7.45 -30.11
N PRO A 96 -3.25 7.32 -30.82
CA PRO A 96 -1.97 7.01 -30.20
C PRO A 96 -1.46 8.10 -29.25
N ASP A 97 -1.93 9.34 -29.38
CA ASP A 97 -1.53 10.48 -28.55
C ASP A 97 -2.34 10.59 -27.24
N LYS A 98 -3.40 9.78 -27.09
CA LYS A 98 -4.17 9.71 -25.85
C LYS A 98 -3.43 8.92 -24.77
N ASP A 99 -3.67 9.31 -23.53
CA ASP A 99 -3.23 8.57 -22.36
C ASP A 99 -3.90 7.19 -22.35
N CYS A 100 -3.18 6.16 -21.90
CA CYS A 100 -3.78 4.85 -21.67
C CYS A 100 -4.67 4.85 -20.42
N ILE A 101 -5.56 3.86 -20.35
CA ILE A 101 -6.32 3.55 -19.12
C ILE A 101 -5.43 2.65 -18.26
N TYR A 102 -4.80 3.25 -17.23
CA TYR A 102 -3.80 2.55 -16.41
C TYR A 102 -4.41 2.05 -15.09
N PHE A 103 -4.91 0.81 -15.07
CA PHE A 103 -5.47 0.16 -13.88
C PHE A 103 -4.48 -0.78 -13.15
N CYS A 104 -3.18 -0.61 -13.39
CA CYS A 104 -2.12 -1.42 -12.79
C CYS A 104 -1.32 -0.67 -11.70
N GLY A 105 -1.83 0.46 -11.21
CA GLY A 105 -1.14 1.29 -10.21
C GLY A 105 -0.85 0.59 -8.88
N HIS A 106 -1.61 -0.46 -8.55
CA HIS A 106 -1.42 -1.29 -7.36
C HIS A 106 -0.20 -2.22 -7.48
N SER A 107 0.31 -2.47 -8.68
CA SER A 107 1.51 -3.26 -8.92
C SER A 107 2.72 -2.35 -9.18
N LEU A 108 2.57 -1.38 -10.09
CA LEU A 108 3.59 -0.38 -10.35
C LEU A 108 2.94 1.00 -10.47
N GLY A 109 3.21 1.87 -9.50
CA GLY A 109 2.72 3.24 -9.54
C GLY A 109 3.31 4.03 -10.71
N LEU A 110 2.51 4.95 -11.28
CA LEU A 110 2.99 5.89 -12.28
C LEU A 110 4.12 6.76 -11.71
N GLN A 111 5.09 7.13 -12.55
CA GLN A 111 6.19 7.99 -12.13
C GLN A 111 5.69 9.43 -11.87
N PRO A 112 5.89 9.98 -10.65
CA PRO A 112 5.68 11.40 -10.40
C PRO A 112 6.69 12.24 -11.19
N LYS A 113 6.25 13.31 -11.85
CA LYS A 113 7.09 14.19 -12.69
C LYS A 113 8.28 14.79 -11.95
N ARG A 114 8.13 15.00 -10.64
CA ARG A 114 9.17 15.54 -9.75
C ARG A 114 10.34 14.59 -9.48
N VAL A 115 10.19 13.28 -9.68
CA VAL A 115 11.21 12.28 -9.31
C VAL A 115 12.55 12.59 -9.95
N ARG A 116 12.54 12.97 -11.24
CA ARG A 116 13.79 13.27 -11.96
C ARG A 116 14.56 14.42 -11.31
N LYS A 117 13.88 15.54 -11.07
CA LYS A 117 14.48 16.70 -10.38
C LYS A 117 15.01 16.31 -8.98
N SER A 118 14.27 15.49 -8.23
CA SER A 118 14.73 15.03 -6.92
C SER A 118 16.03 14.23 -7.02
N ILE A 119 16.14 13.28 -7.95
CA ILE A 119 17.34 12.49 -8.19
C ILE A 119 18.51 13.37 -8.65
N ASP A 120 18.25 14.27 -9.60
CA ASP A 120 19.28 15.18 -10.13
C ASP A 120 19.93 16.04 -9.03
N ASN A 121 19.15 16.44 -8.01
CA ASN A 121 19.71 17.16 -6.85
C ASN A 121 20.69 16.30 -6.05
N TRP A 122 20.43 15.01 -5.85
CA TRP A 122 21.36 14.11 -5.16
C TRP A 122 22.63 13.89 -5.98
N LEU A 123 22.48 13.70 -7.29
CA LEU A 123 23.63 13.52 -8.21
C LEU A 123 24.50 14.78 -8.26
N LYS A 124 23.86 15.96 -8.25
CA LYS A 124 24.56 17.25 -8.19
C LYS A 124 25.33 17.41 -6.87
N ASP A 125 24.68 17.21 -5.73
CA ASP A 125 25.33 17.29 -4.41
C ASP A 125 26.53 16.33 -4.35
N TRP A 126 26.43 15.14 -4.93
CA TRP A 126 27.54 14.19 -5.01
C TRP A 126 28.69 14.70 -5.89
N ALA A 127 28.39 15.20 -7.09
CA ALA A 127 29.39 15.73 -8.01
C ALA A 127 30.15 16.94 -7.44
N GLU A 128 29.46 17.81 -6.70
CA GLU A 128 30.03 19.06 -6.19
C GLU A 128 30.75 18.89 -4.83
N LEU A 129 30.26 17.99 -3.97
CA LEU A 129 30.72 17.87 -2.58
C LEU A 129 31.53 16.60 -2.32
N GLY A 130 31.42 15.57 -3.17
CA GLY A 130 32.02 14.26 -2.93
C GLY A 130 31.70 13.74 -1.53
N VAL A 131 32.73 13.30 -0.78
CA VAL A 131 32.58 12.80 0.60
C VAL A 131 31.96 13.84 1.56
N ARG A 132 32.11 15.15 1.27
CA ARG A 132 31.52 16.20 2.11
C ARG A 132 29.99 16.18 2.04
N GLY A 133 29.40 15.62 0.99
CA GLY A 133 27.94 15.44 0.84
C GLY A 133 27.31 14.54 1.92
N HIS A 134 28.10 13.76 2.67
CA HIS A 134 27.57 13.02 3.82
C HIS A 134 26.88 13.93 4.86
N VAL A 135 27.41 15.15 5.05
CA VAL A 135 26.94 16.09 6.08
C VAL A 135 26.59 17.48 5.54
N HIS A 136 26.88 17.76 4.26
CA HIS A 136 26.60 19.04 3.57
C HIS A 136 25.68 18.81 2.36
N GLY A 137 25.25 19.91 1.73
CA GLY A 137 24.41 19.89 0.54
C GLY A 137 22.93 20.14 0.84
N THR A 138 22.11 20.07 -0.19
CA THR A 138 20.65 20.24 -0.06
C THR A 138 20.07 19.05 0.68
N ASN A 139 20.59 17.85 0.43
CA ASN A 139 20.21 16.62 1.11
C ASN A 139 21.45 15.85 1.62
N PRO A 140 21.84 16.03 2.89
CA PRO A 140 22.96 15.29 3.46
C PRO A 140 22.74 13.77 3.40
N PHE A 141 23.69 13.03 2.82
CA PHE A 141 23.52 11.61 2.53
C PHE A 141 23.31 10.75 3.78
N ALA A 142 23.91 11.13 4.91
CA ALA A 142 23.78 10.40 6.17
C ALA A 142 22.37 10.51 6.81
N LYS A 143 21.48 11.33 6.25
CA LYS A 143 20.11 11.56 6.73
C LYS A 143 19.09 11.41 5.59
N CYS A 144 19.37 10.53 4.61
CA CYS A 144 18.58 10.45 3.39
C CYS A 144 17.15 9.93 3.59
N ASP A 145 16.92 9.23 4.69
CA ASP A 145 15.65 8.69 5.16
C ASP A 145 14.75 9.74 5.85
N TYR A 146 15.35 10.67 6.60
CA TYR A 146 14.62 11.62 7.45
C TYR A 146 13.59 12.49 6.72
N PRO A 147 13.84 12.98 5.49
CA PRO A 147 12.85 13.78 4.76
C PRO A 147 11.52 13.07 4.50
N CYS A 148 11.50 11.74 4.49
CA CYS A 148 10.29 10.95 4.23
C CYS A 148 9.44 10.73 5.49
N ILE A 149 10.04 10.80 6.69
CA ILE A 149 9.39 10.46 7.97
C ILE A 149 8.10 11.26 8.23
N PRO A 150 8.04 12.60 8.04
CA PRO A 150 6.82 13.35 8.33
C PRO A 150 5.61 12.93 7.49
N ALA A 151 5.83 12.50 6.26
CA ALA A 151 4.79 12.01 5.37
C ALA A 151 4.31 10.62 5.79
N LEU A 152 5.28 9.70 5.97
CA LEU A 152 5.01 8.32 6.30
C LEU A 152 4.35 8.17 7.67
N LYS A 153 4.74 8.95 8.68
CA LYS A 153 4.08 8.91 9.99
C LYS A 153 2.60 9.30 9.92
N THR A 154 2.26 10.24 9.04
CA THR A 154 0.87 10.66 8.82
C THR A 154 0.09 9.57 8.11
N LEU A 155 0.69 8.96 7.08
CA LEU A 155 0.09 7.87 6.32
C LEU A 155 -0.15 6.62 7.18
N LEU A 156 0.84 6.25 7.99
CA LEU A 156 0.84 5.05 8.82
C LEU A 156 0.16 5.25 10.18
N GLY A 157 -0.17 6.50 10.56
CA GLY A 157 -0.68 6.81 11.91
C GLY A 157 0.33 6.53 13.03
N ALA A 158 1.63 6.65 12.75
CA ALA A 158 2.74 6.30 13.65
C ALA A 158 3.44 7.53 14.24
N LYS A 159 4.30 7.32 15.24
CA LYS A 159 5.24 8.34 15.74
C LYS A 159 6.52 8.37 14.90
N ASP A 160 7.26 9.48 15.01
CA ASP A 160 8.53 9.70 14.30
C ASP A 160 9.57 8.61 14.61
N ASN A 161 9.57 8.05 15.83
CA ASN A 161 10.47 6.99 16.25
C ASN A 161 9.92 5.56 16.02
N GLU A 162 8.77 5.44 15.36
CA GLU A 162 8.14 4.16 15.00
C GLU A 162 8.24 3.89 13.48
N VAL A 163 8.87 4.78 12.71
CA VAL A 163 9.02 4.67 11.25
C VAL A 163 10.50 4.63 10.87
N GLY A 164 10.89 3.65 10.07
CA GLY A 164 12.21 3.57 9.43
C GLY A 164 12.07 3.42 7.92
N VAL A 165 12.88 4.14 7.15
CA VAL A 165 12.92 4.04 5.68
C VAL A 165 14.22 3.41 5.25
N MET A 166 14.18 2.13 4.87
CA MET A 166 15.37 1.34 4.55
C MET A 166 15.04 0.21 3.58
N ASN A 167 16.06 -0.24 2.84
CA ASN A 167 16.05 -1.44 1.99
C ASN A 167 14.80 -1.59 1.08
N GLN A 168 14.35 -2.83 0.92
CA GLN A 168 13.14 -3.26 0.22
C GLN A 168 12.23 -4.05 1.18
N LEU A 169 10.97 -4.23 0.79
CA LEU A 169 9.92 -4.86 1.60
C LEU A 169 10.33 -6.21 2.20
N SER A 170 10.66 -7.21 1.37
CA SER A 170 10.95 -8.57 1.84
C SER A 170 12.20 -8.63 2.73
N SER A 171 13.22 -7.80 2.47
CA SER A 171 14.38 -7.67 3.36
C SER A 171 14.00 -7.10 4.72
N ASN A 172 13.10 -6.11 4.76
CA ASN A 172 12.62 -5.56 6.02
C ASN A 172 11.74 -6.55 6.78
N ILE A 173 10.90 -7.33 6.10
CA ILE A 173 10.16 -8.45 6.72
C ILE A 173 11.12 -9.43 7.39
N HIS A 174 12.24 -9.78 6.74
CA HIS A 174 13.30 -10.59 7.35
C HIS A 174 13.89 -9.95 8.61
N PHE A 175 14.23 -8.67 8.58
CA PHE A 175 14.77 -7.96 9.75
C PHE A 175 13.76 -7.80 10.88
N MET A 176 12.48 -7.73 10.56
CA MET A 176 11.41 -7.77 11.56
C MET A 176 11.32 -9.18 12.16
N MET A 177 11.25 -10.23 11.34
CA MET A 177 11.14 -11.60 11.82
C MET A 177 12.33 -12.03 12.68
N ILE A 178 13.58 -11.72 12.32
CA ILE A 178 14.74 -12.06 13.16
C ILE A 178 14.65 -11.44 14.57
N SER A 179 13.95 -10.31 14.71
CA SER A 179 13.80 -9.60 15.98
C SER A 179 12.57 -10.08 16.77
N PHE A 180 11.46 -10.34 16.07
CA PHE A 180 10.13 -10.56 16.65
C PHE A 180 9.66 -12.01 16.64
N TYR A 181 10.10 -12.85 15.70
CA TYR A 181 9.88 -14.29 15.72
C TYR A 181 10.88 -14.94 16.67
N ARG A 182 10.48 -15.10 17.93
CA ARG A 182 11.31 -15.71 18.99
C ARG A 182 10.70 -17.04 19.43
N PRO A 183 10.82 -18.10 18.61
CA PRO A 183 10.16 -19.37 18.88
C PRO A 183 10.70 -20.04 20.14
N THR A 184 9.82 -20.73 20.87
CA THR A 184 10.15 -21.68 21.95
C THR A 184 9.71 -23.09 21.57
N LYS A 185 9.98 -24.09 22.41
CA LYS A 185 9.51 -25.47 22.16
C LYS A 185 7.99 -25.56 22.07
N GLU A 186 7.28 -24.76 22.87
CA GLU A 186 5.82 -24.77 22.94
C GLU A 186 5.17 -23.78 21.95
N ARG A 187 5.89 -22.71 21.58
CA ARG A 187 5.37 -21.62 20.73
C ARG A 187 6.35 -21.30 19.61
N PHE A 188 6.21 -21.99 18.49
CA PHE A 188 7.12 -21.83 17.34
C PHE A 188 6.42 -21.62 16.01
N LYS A 189 5.09 -21.68 15.95
CA LYS A 189 4.38 -21.62 14.69
C LYS A 189 4.25 -20.18 14.16
N ILE A 190 4.21 -20.03 12.84
CA ILE A 190 3.88 -18.79 12.14
C ILE A 190 2.56 -18.99 11.39
N LEU A 191 1.60 -18.11 11.63
CA LEU A 191 0.31 -18.07 10.95
C LEU A 191 0.34 -17.05 9.79
N TYR A 192 -0.05 -17.45 8.59
CA TYR A 192 -0.14 -16.60 7.41
C TYR A 192 -1.24 -17.09 6.44
N GLU A 193 -1.66 -16.26 5.48
CA GLU A 193 -2.73 -16.58 4.54
C GLU A 193 -2.29 -17.45 3.35
N ASP A 194 -3.23 -18.28 2.87
CA ASP A 194 -3.07 -19.00 1.63
C ASP A 194 -2.89 -18.05 0.46
N ARG A 195 -1.99 -18.43 -0.44
CA ARG A 195 -1.54 -17.58 -1.54
C ARG A 195 -1.11 -16.20 -1.07
N ALA A 196 -0.47 -16.09 0.11
CA ALA A 196 0.33 -14.91 0.44
C ALA A 196 1.29 -14.59 -0.72
N PHE A 197 1.73 -13.34 -0.81
CA PHE A 197 2.66 -12.96 -1.86
C PHE A 197 3.90 -13.87 -1.81
N PRO A 198 4.41 -14.39 -2.95
CA PRO A 198 5.39 -15.48 -2.92
C PRO A 198 6.64 -15.20 -2.08
N SER A 199 7.12 -13.95 -2.08
CA SER A 199 8.29 -13.59 -1.26
C SER A 199 8.05 -13.75 0.24
N ASP A 200 6.83 -13.53 0.71
CA ASP A 200 6.44 -13.61 2.12
C ASP A 200 6.44 -15.05 2.57
N GLY A 201 5.85 -15.94 1.76
CA GLY A 201 5.92 -17.39 1.98
C GLY A 201 7.38 -17.88 2.04
N TYR A 202 8.24 -17.44 1.11
CA TYR A 202 9.66 -17.79 1.15
C TYR A 202 10.39 -17.22 2.37
N ALA A 203 10.08 -15.99 2.76
CA ALA A 203 10.67 -15.35 3.93
C ALA A 203 10.29 -16.09 5.22
N ILE A 204 9.00 -16.42 5.39
CA ILE A 204 8.47 -17.20 6.51
C ILE A 204 9.16 -18.56 6.58
N HIS A 205 9.18 -19.32 5.49
CA HIS A 205 9.75 -20.66 5.47
C HIS A 205 11.26 -20.65 5.74
N SER A 206 11.99 -19.67 5.22
CA SER A 206 13.42 -19.54 5.50
C SER A 206 13.71 -19.11 6.94
N GLN A 207 12.88 -18.27 7.56
CA GLN A 207 13.00 -17.94 8.99
C GLN A 207 12.69 -19.14 9.88
N ILE A 208 11.65 -19.91 9.58
CA ILE A 208 11.34 -21.15 10.29
C ILE A 208 12.55 -22.10 10.27
N ARG A 209 13.14 -22.34 9.08
CA ARG A 209 14.34 -23.18 8.94
C ARG A 209 15.55 -22.60 9.66
N PHE A 210 15.73 -21.28 9.60
CA PHE A 210 16.83 -20.60 10.30
C PHE A 210 16.77 -20.83 11.81
N HIS A 211 15.56 -20.92 12.38
CA HIS A 211 15.34 -21.25 13.79
C HIS A 211 15.30 -22.76 14.10
N GLY A 212 15.57 -23.63 13.11
CA GLY A 212 15.71 -25.08 13.30
C GLY A 212 14.40 -25.87 13.29
N TYR A 213 13.31 -25.30 12.78
CA TYR A 213 12.01 -25.99 12.68
C TYR A 213 11.71 -26.43 11.23
N ASP A 214 10.82 -27.41 11.08
CA ASP A 214 10.29 -27.82 9.78
C ASP A 214 9.09 -26.92 9.39
N PRO A 215 9.11 -26.25 8.23
CA PRO A 215 7.96 -25.47 7.74
C PRO A 215 6.66 -26.25 7.61
N THR A 216 6.70 -27.57 7.41
CA THR A 216 5.49 -28.40 7.35
C THR A 216 4.77 -28.52 8.71
N GLU A 217 5.49 -28.31 9.82
CA GLU A 217 4.96 -28.34 11.18
C GLU A 217 4.74 -26.94 11.76
N ALA A 218 5.61 -26.01 11.38
CA ALA A 218 5.68 -24.67 11.97
C ALA A 218 4.89 -23.62 11.17
N ALA A 219 4.53 -23.87 9.91
CA ALA A 219 3.77 -22.91 9.11
C ALA A 219 2.28 -23.27 9.11
N ILE A 220 1.43 -22.40 9.67
CA ILE A 220 -0.03 -22.54 9.63
C ILE A 220 -0.58 -21.68 8.51
N LEU A 221 -1.30 -22.31 7.58
CA LEU A 221 -1.85 -21.65 6.41
C LEU A 221 -3.36 -21.43 6.56
N LEU A 222 -3.81 -20.17 6.59
CA LEU A 222 -5.23 -19.83 6.58
C LEU A 222 -5.79 -19.98 5.17
N LYS A 223 -6.72 -20.90 4.98
CA LYS A 223 -7.39 -21.11 3.69
C LYS A 223 -8.80 -20.57 3.75
N PRO A 224 -9.34 -20.04 2.63
CA PRO A 224 -10.77 -19.83 2.54
C PRO A 224 -11.50 -21.18 2.69
N ARG A 225 -12.74 -21.13 3.14
CA ARG A 225 -13.62 -22.31 3.17
C ARG A 225 -13.81 -22.85 1.75
N GLU A 226 -14.25 -24.10 1.64
CA GLU A 226 -14.52 -24.71 0.34
C GLU A 226 -15.52 -23.85 -0.46
N ASN A 227 -15.21 -23.58 -1.73
CA ASN A 227 -15.98 -22.69 -2.63
C ASN A 227 -16.02 -21.21 -2.23
N GLU A 228 -15.16 -20.76 -1.31
CA GLU A 228 -15.01 -19.34 -0.97
C GLU A 228 -13.70 -18.77 -1.54
N THR A 229 -13.69 -17.46 -1.81
CA THR A 229 -12.50 -16.73 -2.27
C THR A 229 -11.80 -16.02 -1.11
N TYR A 230 -12.56 -15.54 -0.13
CA TYR A 230 -12.07 -14.72 0.97
C TYR A 230 -11.98 -15.53 2.25
N ILE A 231 -11.00 -15.20 3.10
CA ILE A 231 -10.84 -15.82 4.41
C ILE A 231 -11.69 -15.03 5.40
N ARG A 232 -12.64 -15.68 6.07
CA ARG A 232 -13.53 -14.97 6.98
C ARG A 232 -12.82 -14.60 8.27
N THR A 233 -13.10 -13.41 8.80
CA THR A 233 -12.49 -12.96 10.05
C THR A 233 -12.80 -13.93 11.20
N GLU A 234 -14.02 -14.46 11.27
CA GLU A 234 -14.41 -15.42 12.30
C GLU A 234 -13.56 -16.71 12.30
N ASP A 235 -13.13 -17.19 11.12
CA ASP A 235 -12.28 -18.39 11.00
C ASP A 235 -10.87 -18.13 11.55
N ILE A 236 -10.35 -16.93 11.31
CA ILE A 236 -9.06 -16.49 11.86
C ILE A 236 -9.14 -16.41 13.39
N LEU A 237 -10.23 -15.85 13.92
CA LEU A 237 -10.43 -15.71 15.36
C LEU A 237 -10.60 -17.07 16.05
N GLU A 238 -11.33 -18.00 15.44
CA GLU A 238 -11.49 -19.36 15.94
C GLU A 238 -10.15 -20.10 15.97
N LEU A 239 -9.37 -20.02 14.87
CA LEU A 239 -8.04 -20.63 14.83
C LEU A 239 -7.10 -20.06 15.89
N LEU A 240 -7.10 -18.74 16.09
CA LEU A 240 -6.28 -18.10 17.13
C LEU A 240 -6.72 -18.57 18.53
N LYS A 241 -8.02 -18.72 18.77
CA LYS A 241 -8.53 -19.24 20.04
C LYS A 241 -8.08 -20.69 20.30
N GLU A 242 -8.07 -21.52 19.26
CA GLU A 242 -7.71 -22.94 19.37
C GLU A 242 -6.20 -23.18 19.45
N GLN A 243 -5.42 -22.48 18.61
CA GLN A 243 -4.01 -22.78 18.37
C GLN A 243 -3.06 -21.66 18.80
N GLY A 244 -3.58 -20.51 19.24
CA GLY A 244 -2.81 -19.29 19.53
C GLY A 244 -1.67 -19.48 20.52
N GLN A 245 -1.80 -20.40 21.48
CA GLN A 245 -0.71 -20.68 22.44
C GLN A 245 0.55 -21.27 21.78
N SER A 246 0.41 -21.90 20.61
CA SER A 246 1.52 -22.47 19.83
C SER A 246 2.08 -21.52 18.75
N ILE A 247 1.41 -20.39 18.51
CA ILE A 247 1.75 -19.42 17.47
C ILE A 247 2.65 -18.33 18.06
N ALA A 248 3.86 -18.19 17.54
CA ALA A 248 4.78 -17.13 17.92
C ALA A 248 4.47 -15.82 17.17
N LEU A 249 4.18 -15.94 15.87
CA LEU A 249 3.97 -14.81 14.98
C LEU A 249 2.74 -15.06 14.10
N VAL A 250 1.87 -14.07 14.04
CA VAL A 250 0.86 -13.92 12.99
C VAL A 250 1.40 -12.89 12.00
N LEU A 251 1.60 -13.28 10.75
CA LEU A 251 2.08 -12.40 9.69
C LEU A 251 1.13 -12.51 8.51
N LEU A 252 0.28 -11.50 8.34
CA LEU A 252 -0.74 -11.44 7.28
C LEU A 252 -0.53 -10.22 6.39
N SER A 253 -1.02 -10.26 5.16
CA SER A 253 -1.18 -9.02 4.39
C SER A 253 -2.29 -8.12 4.97
N GLY A 254 -2.14 -6.80 4.83
CA GLY A 254 -3.22 -5.85 5.12
C GLY A 254 -4.31 -5.94 4.06
N ILE A 255 -3.91 -5.87 2.79
CA ILE A 255 -4.74 -6.19 1.63
C ILE A 255 -4.09 -7.34 0.86
N GLN A 256 -4.85 -8.42 0.66
CA GLN A 256 -4.38 -9.60 -0.07
C GLN A 256 -4.22 -9.25 -1.56
N PHE A 257 -3.02 -9.44 -2.12
CA PHE A 257 -2.64 -8.92 -3.43
C PHE A 257 -3.46 -9.43 -4.63
N TYR A 258 -4.00 -10.64 -4.52
CA TYR A 258 -4.73 -11.33 -5.59
C TYR A 258 -6.24 -11.13 -5.46
N THR A 259 -6.80 -11.32 -4.27
CA THR A 259 -8.25 -11.23 -4.02
C THR A 259 -8.70 -9.79 -3.75
N GLY A 260 -7.79 -8.89 -3.39
CA GLY A 260 -8.11 -7.54 -2.95
C GLY A 260 -8.77 -7.48 -1.58
N GLN A 261 -8.76 -8.58 -0.83
CA GLN A 261 -9.37 -8.64 0.50
C GLN A 261 -8.61 -7.75 1.49
N PHE A 262 -9.30 -6.76 2.06
CA PHE A 262 -8.82 -6.03 3.23
C PHE A 262 -9.14 -6.82 4.50
N PHE A 263 -8.11 -7.23 5.24
CA PHE A 263 -8.27 -7.92 6.52
C PHE A 263 -8.61 -6.92 7.63
N ASP A 264 -9.37 -7.38 8.63
CA ASP A 264 -9.64 -6.57 9.83
C ASP A 264 -8.41 -6.52 10.74
N ILE A 265 -7.46 -5.64 10.37
CA ILE A 265 -6.18 -5.46 11.05
C ILE A 265 -6.37 -5.28 12.56
N LYS A 266 -7.34 -4.46 12.96
CA LYS A 266 -7.57 -4.13 14.36
C LYS A 266 -8.04 -5.34 15.16
N THR A 267 -9.07 -6.03 14.67
CA THR A 267 -9.66 -7.17 15.38
C THR A 267 -8.69 -8.34 15.44
N ILE A 268 -8.01 -8.66 14.33
CA ILE A 268 -7.06 -9.78 14.26
C ILE A 268 -5.82 -9.49 15.11
N THR A 269 -5.29 -8.26 15.10
CA THR A 269 -4.17 -7.88 15.96
C THR A 269 -4.51 -8.08 17.43
N HIS A 270 -5.70 -7.62 17.85
CA HIS A 270 -6.13 -7.74 19.25
C HIS A 270 -6.27 -9.21 19.66
N ALA A 271 -6.92 -10.03 18.85
CA ALA A 271 -7.09 -11.46 19.11
C ALA A 271 -5.75 -12.21 19.16
N SER A 272 -4.81 -11.87 18.28
CA SER A 272 -3.46 -12.44 18.27
C SER A 272 -2.71 -12.14 19.57
N GLN A 273 -2.74 -10.87 20.00
CA GLN A 273 -2.07 -10.43 21.23
C GLN A 273 -2.69 -11.03 22.50
N GLN A 274 -4.02 -11.23 22.53
CA GLN A 274 -4.69 -11.92 23.64
C GLN A 274 -4.19 -13.36 23.84
N GLN A 275 -3.72 -14.00 22.76
CA GLN A 275 -3.15 -15.35 22.80
C GLN A 275 -1.63 -15.36 23.03
N GLY A 276 -1.02 -14.18 23.23
CA GLY A 276 0.42 -14.01 23.40
C GLY A 276 1.23 -14.04 22.11
N CYS A 277 0.58 -13.97 20.94
CA CYS A 277 1.25 -13.91 19.64
C CYS A 277 1.75 -12.48 19.36
N VAL A 278 2.87 -12.36 18.64
CA VAL A 278 3.18 -11.12 17.93
C VAL A 278 2.32 -11.04 16.67
N ALA A 279 1.77 -9.86 16.37
CA ALA A 279 1.05 -9.60 15.12
C ALA A 279 1.87 -8.68 14.22
N GLY A 280 2.19 -9.14 13.03
CA GLY A 280 2.87 -8.40 11.97
C GLY A 280 1.98 -8.33 10.72
N TRP A 281 2.16 -7.27 9.95
CA TRP A 281 1.36 -7.01 8.76
C TRP A 281 2.26 -6.60 7.60
N ASP A 282 2.13 -7.26 6.45
CA ASP A 282 2.63 -6.73 5.19
C ASP A 282 1.59 -5.75 4.61
N LEU A 283 1.98 -4.48 4.51
CA LEU A 283 1.13 -3.38 4.04
C LEU A 283 1.43 -2.98 2.59
N ALA A 284 2.03 -3.84 1.77
CA ALA A 284 2.38 -3.54 0.38
C ALA A 284 1.22 -2.98 -0.47
N HIS A 285 0.00 -3.48 -0.24
CA HIS A 285 -1.20 -3.11 -0.97
C HIS A 285 -2.17 -2.20 -0.19
N ALA A 286 -1.85 -1.84 1.06
CA ALA A 286 -2.74 -1.14 1.99
C ALA A 286 -2.52 0.38 2.06
#